data_AF-B4Q795-F1
#
_entry.id   AF-B4Q795-F1
#
_cell.length_a   1.000
_cell.length_b   1.000
_cell.length_c   1.000
_cell.angle_alpha   90.00
_cell.angle_beta   90.00
_cell.angle_gamma   90.00
#
_symmetry.space_group_name_H-M   'P 1'
#
loop_
_entity.id
_entity.type
_entity.pdbx_description
1 polymer ?
#
loop_
_entity_poly.entity_id
_entity_poly.type
_entity_poly.pdbx_seq_one_letter_code
_entity_poly.pdbx_strand_id
1 'polypeptide(L)'
;MKFLGIVLCVAFLALQAKSAQAVCGYESCHETKSNMINIHLVPHSHDDVGWLKTVDQYYYGHRNNIQHAGVQYIIDTVISELIKNPDRRFIQVETSFFSKWWDEQSETMRAIVKMLVNEGRLQFINGAWSMNDEAAVNYQSVIDQFTVGLKFLDDTFGVCGRPRVGWQIDPFGHSREQASIYAQMGFDGEFFSRMDHNDKGRRMNDLALEMIWDAIEEEFGTEVVTVFSSEIASNGVFYTDSNGRELIRREKDKREDFTPELAVQPTSGNYYPITSRIALQDSKKRLAILNDRAQGGTSMKDGQIELMLHRRLVRDDGYGVGEALNEEKYGQPMIARGKVFLILNAADESTSAEREAEKEFHLPLWKFFSKNTGSTTAAAKSVPSFDDFPNSVHLLTLEPFNDDEVLLRVENFKDHIEGKVVSFNIRPIFDYLNGVEIRETTLDGNMPLSDMKQFKFHAEGSGIRGSEPEYYTSSHKPLSANQTEDAAEFAVTLYPMQIRTFIIKHE
;
A
#
# COMPACT_ATOMS: atom_id res chain seq x y z
N MET A 1 53.93 -61.25 7.19
CA MET A 1 53.95 -60.23 8.27
C MET A 1 53.44 -58.86 7.81
N LYS A 2 52.34 -58.77 7.03
CA LYS A 2 51.71 -57.48 6.64
C LYS A 2 50.23 -57.37 7.04
N PHE A 3 49.61 -58.47 7.49
CA PHE A 3 48.20 -58.52 7.92
C PHE A 3 47.99 -58.26 9.41
N LEU A 4 49.03 -58.33 10.24
CA LEU A 4 48.92 -58.08 11.69
C LEU A 4 49.05 -56.59 12.05
N GLY A 5 49.68 -55.77 11.19
CA GLY A 5 49.90 -54.34 11.43
C GLY A 5 48.66 -53.47 11.17
N ILE A 6 47.77 -53.88 10.26
CA ILE A 6 46.54 -53.13 9.95
C ILE A 6 45.47 -53.38 11.02
N VAL A 7 45.38 -54.61 11.54
CA VAL A 7 44.42 -54.95 12.60
C VAL A 7 44.81 -54.31 13.95
N LEU A 8 46.11 -54.18 14.25
CA LEU A 8 46.56 -53.48 15.47
C LEU A 8 46.38 -51.95 15.39
N CYS A 9 46.55 -51.31 14.22
CA CYS A 9 46.31 -49.86 14.09
C CYS A 9 44.82 -49.49 14.21
N VAL A 10 43.91 -50.32 13.69
CA VAL A 10 42.45 -50.08 13.82
C VAL A 10 41.98 -50.33 15.27
N ALA A 11 42.55 -51.32 15.96
CA ALA A 11 42.23 -51.57 17.37
C ALA A 11 42.77 -50.48 18.31
N PHE A 12 43.93 -49.87 18.02
CA PHE A 12 44.48 -48.79 18.85
C PHE A 12 43.75 -47.45 18.68
N LEU A 13 43.15 -47.18 17.52
CA LEU A 13 42.31 -46.00 17.28
C LEU A 13 40.93 -46.13 17.96
N ALA A 14 40.39 -47.34 18.09
CA ALA A 14 39.13 -47.59 18.80
C ALA A 14 39.24 -47.40 20.34
N LEU A 15 40.46 -47.53 20.91
CA LEU A 15 40.73 -47.39 22.34
C LEU A 15 41.07 -45.95 22.79
N GLN A 16 41.08 -44.99 21.86
CA GLN A 16 41.26 -43.56 22.15
C GLN A 16 40.03 -42.70 21.80
N ALA A 17 38.84 -43.29 21.75
CA ALA A 17 37.59 -42.53 21.82
C ALA A 17 37.42 -41.93 23.23
N LYS A 18 38.29 -40.97 23.60
CA LYS A 18 37.88 -39.89 24.49
C LYS A 18 36.66 -39.26 23.82
N SER A 19 35.63 -38.94 24.59
CA SER A 19 34.53 -38.10 24.15
C SER A 19 35.09 -36.73 23.75
N ALA A 20 35.65 -36.62 22.54
CA ALA A 20 35.97 -35.37 21.92
C ALA A 20 34.63 -34.67 21.72
N GLN A 21 34.47 -33.53 22.37
CA GLN A 21 33.32 -32.67 22.19
C GLN A 21 33.19 -32.38 20.68
N ALA A 22 32.01 -32.57 20.11
CA ALA A 22 31.81 -32.34 18.69
C ALA A 22 32.11 -30.86 18.37
N VAL A 23 32.96 -30.61 17.38
CA VAL A 23 33.44 -29.25 17.00
C VAL A 23 32.76 -28.78 15.70
N CYS A 24 31.67 -29.43 15.29
CA CYS A 24 30.97 -29.19 14.02
C CYS A 24 30.33 -27.79 13.92
N GLY A 25 29.84 -27.43 12.73
CA GLY A 25 29.27 -26.11 12.46
C GLY A 25 30.34 -25.03 12.30
N TYR A 26 30.05 -23.79 12.67
CA TYR A 26 30.99 -22.67 12.48
C TYR A 26 32.30 -22.81 13.25
N GLU A 27 32.30 -23.56 14.35
CA GLU A 27 33.50 -23.85 15.14
C GLU A 27 34.50 -24.76 14.38
N SER A 28 34.04 -25.51 13.37
CA SER A 28 34.89 -26.35 12.50
C SER A 28 35.46 -25.63 11.29
N CYS A 29 35.13 -24.35 11.08
CA CYS A 29 35.60 -23.58 9.93
C CYS A 29 37.11 -23.37 9.97
N HIS A 30 37.75 -23.42 8.80
CA HIS A 30 39.16 -23.05 8.69
C HIS A 30 39.35 -21.56 9.00
N GLU A 31 40.48 -21.25 9.65
CA GLU A 31 40.87 -19.86 9.91
C GLU A 31 41.07 -19.10 8.60
N THR A 32 40.47 -17.91 8.53
CA THR A 32 40.68 -16.98 7.42
C THR A 32 41.83 -16.03 7.75
N LYS A 33 42.46 -15.48 6.71
CA LYS A 33 43.52 -14.49 6.87
C LYS A 33 42.95 -13.09 6.66
N SER A 34 42.94 -12.29 7.73
CA SER A 34 42.59 -10.87 7.65
C SER A 34 43.53 -10.14 6.68
N ASN A 35 42.99 -9.22 5.87
CA ASN A 35 43.73 -8.43 4.87
C ASN A 35 44.28 -9.22 3.68
N MET A 36 43.76 -10.43 3.43
CA MET A 36 44.01 -11.18 2.20
C MET A 36 42.69 -11.53 1.50
N ILE A 37 42.76 -11.75 0.19
CA ILE A 37 41.66 -12.41 -0.52
C ILE A 37 41.66 -13.88 -0.09
N ASN A 38 40.57 -14.33 0.52
CA ASN A 38 40.38 -15.71 0.93
C ASN A 38 39.59 -16.44 -0.18
N ILE A 39 40.17 -17.50 -0.72
CA ILE A 39 39.51 -18.33 -1.73
C ILE A 39 38.99 -19.59 -1.03
N HIS A 40 37.66 -19.68 -0.89
CA HIS A 40 37.01 -20.84 -0.30
C HIS A 40 36.77 -21.89 -1.38
N LEU A 41 37.57 -22.96 -1.36
CA LEU A 41 37.33 -24.12 -2.21
C LEU A 41 36.23 -24.96 -1.56
N VAL A 42 35.10 -25.14 -2.26
CA VAL A 42 33.93 -25.88 -1.76
C VAL A 42 33.71 -27.11 -2.64
N PRO A 43 34.30 -28.28 -2.31
CA PRO A 43 34.08 -29.51 -3.05
C PRO A 43 32.66 -30.02 -2.87
N HIS A 44 31.97 -30.28 -3.97
CA HIS A 44 30.63 -30.86 -4.02
C HIS A 44 30.47 -31.84 -5.18
N SER A 45 29.33 -32.53 -5.21
CA SER A 45 28.77 -33.18 -6.39
C SER A 45 27.32 -32.75 -6.51
N HIS A 46 26.86 -32.43 -7.72
CA HIS A 46 25.45 -32.18 -7.99
C HIS A 46 24.82 -33.46 -8.50
N ASP A 47 23.99 -34.09 -7.65
CA ASP A 47 23.48 -35.43 -7.90
C ASP A 47 21.95 -35.38 -8.12
N ASP A 48 21.53 -35.21 -9.37
CA ASP A 48 20.10 -35.16 -9.73
C ASP A 48 19.32 -36.38 -9.25
N VAL A 49 18.24 -36.16 -8.49
CA VAL A 49 17.31 -37.21 -8.02
C VAL A 49 16.36 -37.59 -9.15
N GLY A 50 16.93 -38.02 -10.28
CA GLY A 50 16.22 -38.37 -11.51
C GLY A 50 16.21 -37.21 -12.52
N TRP A 51 16.80 -37.45 -13.70
CA TRP A 51 16.83 -36.50 -14.82
C TRP A 51 17.00 -37.24 -16.15
N LEU A 52 18.24 -37.58 -16.56
CA LEU A 52 18.48 -38.43 -17.73
C LEU A 52 18.39 -39.92 -17.40
N LYS A 53 18.62 -40.27 -16.14
CA LYS A 53 18.47 -41.62 -15.59
C LYS A 53 17.49 -41.61 -14.43
N THR A 54 16.95 -42.77 -14.06
CA THR A 54 16.16 -42.91 -12.84
C THR A 54 17.05 -42.80 -11.60
N VAL A 55 16.46 -42.53 -10.43
CA VAL A 55 17.18 -42.43 -9.15
C VAL A 55 18.09 -43.64 -8.92
N ASP A 56 17.56 -44.87 -8.98
CA ASP A 56 18.38 -46.07 -8.77
C ASP A 56 19.48 -46.26 -9.85
N GLN A 57 19.24 -45.81 -11.09
CA GLN A 57 20.25 -45.90 -12.15
C GLN A 57 21.41 -44.92 -11.91
N TYR A 58 21.12 -43.72 -11.40
CA TYR A 58 22.15 -42.81 -10.90
C TYR A 58 22.87 -43.38 -9.69
N TYR A 59 22.15 -43.95 -8.73
CA TYR A 59 22.74 -44.50 -7.52
C TYR A 59 23.74 -45.62 -7.83
N TYR A 60 23.30 -46.67 -8.52
CA TYR A 60 24.15 -47.84 -8.78
C TYR A 60 25.18 -47.66 -9.90
N GLY A 61 25.09 -46.56 -10.65
CA GLY A 61 25.91 -46.34 -11.85
C GLY A 61 25.53 -47.22 -13.03
N HIS A 62 24.25 -47.52 -13.18
CA HIS A 62 23.72 -48.29 -14.31
C HIS A 62 23.41 -47.37 -15.51
N ARG A 63 23.31 -47.94 -16.72
CA ARG A 63 23.08 -47.22 -17.99
C ARG A 63 24.03 -46.04 -18.23
N ASN A 64 25.32 -46.22 -17.97
CA ASN A 64 26.34 -45.18 -18.18
C ASN A 64 26.53 -44.76 -19.64
N ASN A 65 25.94 -45.49 -20.60
CA ASN A 65 25.84 -45.07 -21.99
C ASN A 65 24.85 -43.91 -22.22
N ILE A 66 23.92 -43.64 -21.27
CA ILE A 66 23.03 -42.47 -21.30
C ILE A 66 23.76 -41.27 -20.68
N GLN A 67 24.25 -41.44 -19.45
CA GLN A 67 25.08 -40.48 -18.74
C GLN A 67 25.98 -41.24 -17.77
N HIS A 68 27.28 -40.95 -17.83
CA HIS A 68 28.28 -41.56 -16.97
C HIS A 68 28.22 -40.93 -15.57
N ALA A 69 27.49 -41.57 -14.66
CA ALA A 69 27.24 -41.08 -13.30
C ALA A 69 26.88 -42.25 -12.37
N GLY A 70 27.44 -42.28 -11.15
CA GLY A 70 27.25 -43.35 -10.18
C GLY A 70 27.43 -42.86 -8.74
N VAL A 71 26.34 -42.47 -8.08
CA VAL A 71 26.39 -41.74 -6.79
C VAL A 71 27.00 -42.55 -5.66
N GLN A 72 26.78 -43.87 -5.61
CA GLN A 72 27.42 -44.72 -4.58
C GLN A 72 28.95 -44.60 -4.62
N TYR A 73 29.54 -44.55 -5.82
CA TYR A 73 30.99 -44.47 -5.99
C TYR A 73 31.54 -43.08 -5.65
N ILE A 74 30.72 -42.04 -5.85
CA ILE A 74 31.04 -40.67 -5.44
C ILE A 74 31.17 -40.63 -3.93
N ILE A 75 30.14 -41.09 -3.20
CA ILE A 75 30.14 -41.07 -1.73
C ILE A 75 31.28 -41.95 -1.18
N ASP A 76 31.46 -43.18 -1.69
CA ASP A 76 32.57 -44.06 -1.27
C ASP A 76 33.94 -43.39 -1.40
N THR A 77 34.16 -42.73 -2.54
CA THR A 77 35.44 -42.06 -2.82
C THR A 77 35.62 -40.84 -1.95
N VAL A 78 34.57 -40.03 -1.76
CA VAL A 78 34.60 -38.86 -0.87
C VAL A 78 34.98 -39.28 0.55
N ILE A 79 34.33 -40.31 1.12
CA ILE A 79 34.65 -40.78 2.47
C ILE A 79 36.10 -41.27 2.54
N SER A 80 36.56 -42.06 1.57
CA SER A 80 37.95 -42.52 1.47
C SER A 80 38.95 -41.36 1.42
N GLU A 81 38.67 -40.31 0.65
CA GLU A 81 39.54 -39.14 0.52
C GLU A 81 39.50 -38.24 1.76
N LEU A 82 38.35 -38.10 2.43
CA LEU A 82 38.25 -37.36 3.69
C LEU A 82 39.07 -38.04 4.80
N ILE A 83 39.09 -39.38 4.87
CA ILE A 83 39.91 -40.12 5.83
C ILE A 83 41.40 -39.82 5.64
N LYS A 84 41.87 -39.73 4.39
CA LYS A 84 43.29 -39.56 4.05
C LYS A 84 43.87 -38.22 4.48
N ASN A 85 43.05 -37.17 4.60
CA ASN A 85 43.53 -35.84 4.96
C ASN A 85 42.50 -35.10 5.83
N PRO A 86 42.84 -34.71 7.07
CA PRO A 86 41.92 -34.01 7.98
C PRO A 86 41.55 -32.59 7.56
N ASP A 87 42.29 -31.98 6.64
CA ASP A 87 42.01 -30.62 6.14
C ASP A 87 40.98 -30.63 5.00
N ARG A 88 40.66 -31.81 4.43
CA ARG A 88 39.67 -31.90 3.36
C ARG A 88 38.27 -31.68 3.90
N ARG A 89 37.43 -31.09 3.06
CA ARG A 89 36.01 -30.84 3.29
C ARG A 89 35.22 -31.28 2.07
N PHE A 90 33.99 -31.73 2.29
CA PHE A 90 33.03 -32.01 1.23
C PHE A 90 31.62 -31.71 1.73
N ILE A 91 30.80 -31.09 0.87
CA ILE A 91 29.38 -30.86 1.15
C ILE A 91 28.52 -31.90 0.43
N GLN A 92 27.66 -32.57 1.18
CA GLN A 92 26.65 -33.50 0.66
C GLN A 92 25.29 -32.80 0.64
N VAL A 93 24.56 -32.90 -0.47
CA VAL A 93 23.32 -32.15 -0.70
C VAL A 93 22.08 -33.03 -0.63
N GLU A 94 21.93 -33.99 -1.55
CA GLU A 94 20.68 -34.76 -1.70
C GLU A 94 20.60 -35.90 -0.67
N THR A 95 19.72 -35.73 0.31
CA THR A 95 19.56 -36.70 1.41
C THR A 95 19.01 -38.04 0.92
N SER A 96 18.24 -38.05 -0.17
CA SER A 96 17.70 -39.29 -0.76
C SER A 96 18.80 -40.29 -1.15
N PHE A 97 19.83 -39.85 -1.86
CA PHE A 97 20.97 -40.69 -2.22
C PHE A 97 21.81 -41.07 -1.00
N PHE A 98 22.07 -40.12 -0.11
CA PHE A 98 22.88 -40.37 1.07
C PHE A 98 22.20 -41.36 2.04
N SER A 99 20.88 -41.25 2.25
CA SER A 99 20.11 -42.19 3.06
C SER A 99 20.15 -43.59 2.46
N LYS A 100 20.00 -43.72 1.13
CA LYS A 100 20.11 -45.01 0.45
C LYS A 100 21.51 -45.61 0.63
N TRP A 101 22.56 -44.81 0.46
CA TRP A 101 23.93 -45.23 0.71
C TRP A 101 24.14 -45.68 2.16
N TRP A 102 23.66 -44.90 3.13
CA TRP A 102 23.79 -45.15 4.55
C TRP A 102 23.21 -46.51 4.98
N ASP A 103 22.08 -46.90 4.42
CA ASP A 103 21.40 -48.16 4.73
C ASP A 103 22.21 -49.40 4.30
N GLU A 104 23.07 -49.26 3.29
CA GLU A 104 23.94 -50.32 2.77
C GLU A 104 25.28 -50.42 3.53
N GLN A 105 25.59 -49.47 4.42
CA GLN A 105 26.90 -49.39 5.06
C GLN A 105 27.04 -50.28 6.31
N SER A 106 28.25 -50.82 6.49
CA SER A 106 28.64 -51.50 7.73
C SER A 106 28.67 -50.55 8.94
N GLU A 107 28.48 -51.09 10.15
CA GLU A 107 28.59 -50.31 11.40
C GLU A 107 29.93 -49.57 11.54
N THR A 108 31.03 -50.18 11.07
CA THR A 108 32.35 -49.53 11.04
C THR A 108 32.35 -48.29 10.14
N MET A 109 31.78 -48.40 8.94
CA MET A 109 31.71 -47.27 8.01
C MET A 109 30.79 -46.17 8.56
N ARG A 110 29.63 -46.54 9.13
CA ARG A 110 28.72 -45.61 9.80
C ARG A 110 29.40 -44.85 10.93
N ALA A 111 30.21 -45.52 11.75
CA ALA A 111 30.98 -44.88 12.81
C ALA A 111 32.02 -43.88 12.26
N ILE A 112 32.72 -44.24 11.18
CA ILE A 112 33.68 -43.35 10.50
C ILE A 112 32.98 -42.10 9.96
N VAL A 113 31.84 -42.26 9.29
CA VAL A 113 31.08 -41.13 8.74
C VAL A 113 30.57 -40.22 9.86
N LYS A 114 30.05 -40.79 10.96
CA LYS A 114 29.66 -40.01 12.15
C LYS A 114 30.82 -39.19 12.70
N MET A 115 32.02 -39.77 12.77
CA MET A 115 33.23 -39.04 13.15
C MET A 115 33.52 -37.88 12.18
N LEU A 116 33.48 -38.14 10.86
CA LEU A 116 33.72 -37.09 9.85
C LEU A 116 32.71 -35.94 9.94
N VAL A 117 31.44 -36.22 10.23
CA VAL A 117 30.40 -35.20 10.43
C VAL A 117 30.63 -34.42 11.73
N ASN A 118 30.96 -35.10 12.83
CA ASN A 118 31.24 -34.45 14.12
C ASN A 118 32.49 -33.55 14.10
N GLU A 119 33.44 -33.84 13.21
CA GLU A 119 34.63 -33.02 12.96
C GLU A 119 34.40 -31.91 11.92
N GLY A 120 33.21 -31.84 11.31
CA GLY A 120 32.89 -30.89 10.24
C GLY A 120 33.61 -31.17 8.92
N ARG A 121 34.18 -32.37 8.73
CA ARG A 121 34.87 -32.76 7.48
C ARG A 121 33.89 -33.14 6.37
N LEU A 122 32.80 -33.79 6.73
CA LEU A 122 31.64 -33.99 5.87
C LEU A 122 30.51 -33.13 6.41
N GLN A 123 29.98 -32.22 5.60
CA GLN A 123 28.89 -31.33 6.00
C GLN A 123 27.67 -31.56 5.11
N PHE A 124 26.48 -31.56 5.70
CA PHE A 124 25.24 -31.51 4.95
C PHE A 124 24.84 -30.07 4.67
N ILE A 125 24.50 -29.79 3.41
CA ILE A 125 24.02 -28.49 2.95
C ILE A 125 22.67 -28.71 2.26
N ASN A 126 21.75 -27.73 2.33
CA ASN A 126 20.34 -27.90 1.98
C ASN A 126 19.62 -28.96 2.85
N GLY A 127 19.94 -30.25 2.72
CA GLY A 127 19.44 -31.33 3.58
C GLY A 127 18.01 -31.78 3.31
N ALA A 128 17.39 -31.26 2.25
CA ALA A 128 16.15 -31.81 1.73
C ALA A 128 16.36 -33.21 1.12
N TRP A 129 15.25 -33.93 0.88
CA TRP A 129 15.28 -35.21 0.17
C TRP A 129 15.87 -35.06 -1.24
N SER A 130 15.54 -33.96 -1.92
CA SER A 130 16.09 -33.51 -3.20
C SER A 130 16.21 -31.98 -3.23
N MET A 131 17.08 -31.45 -4.08
CA MET A 131 17.05 -30.03 -4.45
C MET A 131 15.78 -29.78 -5.29
N ASN A 132 14.72 -29.22 -4.69
CA ASN A 132 13.46 -29.00 -5.40
C ASN A 132 13.57 -27.88 -6.44
N ASP A 133 12.75 -27.98 -7.48
CA ASP A 133 12.36 -26.82 -8.28
C ASP A 133 11.63 -25.78 -7.40
N GLU A 134 11.60 -24.53 -7.86
CA GLU A 134 10.97 -23.42 -7.14
C GLU A 134 9.78 -22.82 -7.89
N ALA A 135 9.58 -23.19 -9.16
CA ALA A 135 8.50 -22.66 -9.98
C ALA A 135 7.24 -23.55 -9.99
N ALA A 136 7.43 -24.87 -10.06
CA ALA A 136 6.36 -25.87 -10.23
C ALA A 136 6.15 -26.74 -8.99
N VAL A 137 6.40 -26.18 -7.81
CA VAL A 137 6.21 -26.85 -6.51
C VAL A 137 5.18 -26.12 -5.65
N ASN A 138 4.51 -26.86 -4.78
CA ASN A 138 3.71 -26.27 -3.71
C ASN A 138 4.54 -26.19 -2.42
N TYR A 139 4.41 -25.10 -1.66
CA TYR A 139 5.15 -24.89 -0.41
C TYR A 139 5.01 -26.06 0.57
N GLN A 140 3.85 -26.73 0.63
CA GLN A 140 3.64 -27.90 1.49
C GLN A 140 4.56 -29.06 1.11
N SER A 141 4.66 -29.37 -0.18
CA SER A 141 5.56 -30.41 -0.69
C SER A 141 7.03 -30.08 -0.43
N VAL A 142 7.41 -28.80 -0.52
CA VAL A 142 8.76 -28.34 -0.17
C VAL A 142 9.01 -28.60 1.32
N ILE A 143 8.14 -28.14 2.22
CA ILE A 143 8.29 -28.37 3.66
C ILE A 143 8.34 -29.86 4.01
N ASP A 144 7.48 -30.69 3.41
CA ASP A 144 7.42 -32.13 3.66
C ASP A 144 8.74 -32.82 3.27
N GLN A 145 9.26 -32.54 2.07
CA GLN A 145 10.49 -33.19 1.62
C GLN A 145 11.74 -32.71 2.38
N PHE A 146 11.76 -31.46 2.85
CA PHE A 146 12.75 -30.97 3.79
C PHE A 146 12.63 -31.68 5.14
N THR A 147 11.42 -31.82 5.67
CA THR A 147 11.17 -32.50 6.94
C THR A 147 11.67 -33.95 6.92
N VAL A 148 11.45 -34.68 5.82
CA VAL A 148 11.95 -36.06 5.67
C VAL A 148 13.48 -36.11 5.69
N GLY A 149 14.15 -35.27 4.90
CA GLY A 149 15.61 -35.24 4.83
C GLY A 149 16.26 -34.79 6.14
N LEU A 150 15.80 -33.66 6.68
CA LEU A 150 16.31 -33.10 7.93
C LEU A 150 16.08 -34.02 9.13
N LYS A 151 14.94 -34.72 9.18
CA LYS A 151 14.68 -35.71 10.23
C LYS A 151 15.67 -36.87 10.17
N PHE A 152 15.94 -37.41 8.99
CA PHE A 152 16.94 -38.47 8.83
C PHE A 152 18.32 -38.01 9.31
N LEU A 153 18.73 -36.78 8.96
CA LEU A 153 20.01 -36.21 9.38
C LEU A 153 20.08 -36.01 10.89
N ASP A 154 19.02 -35.51 11.52
CA ASP A 154 18.95 -35.31 12.97
C ASP A 154 18.97 -36.65 13.72
N ASP A 155 18.15 -37.62 13.32
CA ASP A 155 18.12 -38.95 13.95
C ASP A 155 19.48 -39.68 13.83
N THR A 156 20.23 -39.41 12.75
CA THR A 156 21.49 -40.11 12.46
C THR A 156 22.71 -39.42 13.05
N PHE A 157 22.79 -38.09 12.97
CA PHE A 157 23.97 -37.29 13.28
C PHE A 157 23.74 -36.19 14.34
N GLY A 158 22.49 -36.00 14.80
CA GLY A 158 22.11 -34.97 15.76
C GLY A 158 22.46 -33.57 15.29
N VAL A 159 22.89 -32.72 16.24
CA VAL A 159 23.19 -31.30 15.99
C VAL A 159 24.24 -31.07 14.89
N CYS A 160 25.18 -32.00 14.70
CA CYS A 160 26.20 -31.90 13.66
C CYS A 160 25.70 -32.26 12.26
N GLY A 161 24.57 -32.96 12.17
CA GLY A 161 23.88 -33.23 10.91
C GLY A 161 23.04 -32.06 10.40
N ARG A 162 22.80 -31.03 11.23
CA ARG A 162 21.92 -29.91 10.88
C ARG A 162 22.56 -28.99 9.83
N PRO A 163 21.96 -28.85 8.63
CA PRO A 163 22.40 -27.86 7.65
C PRO A 163 22.17 -26.43 8.15
N ARG A 164 23.00 -25.51 7.68
CA ARG A 164 22.91 -24.06 7.96
C ARG A 164 22.69 -23.20 6.73
N VAL A 165 22.87 -23.77 5.53
CA VAL A 165 22.91 -23.03 4.28
C VAL A 165 22.14 -23.78 3.21
N GLY A 166 21.32 -23.05 2.45
CA GLY A 166 20.51 -23.55 1.35
C GLY A 166 21.36 -23.72 0.10
N TRP A 167 21.05 -24.73 -0.72
CA TRP A 167 21.83 -25.06 -1.90
C TRP A 167 20.88 -25.29 -3.08
N GLN A 168 20.59 -24.22 -3.83
CA GLN A 168 19.71 -24.21 -5.00
C GLN A 168 20.52 -23.86 -6.25
N ILE A 169 21.56 -24.63 -6.54
CA ILE A 169 22.49 -24.30 -7.64
C ILE A 169 21.91 -24.54 -9.04
N ASP A 170 20.90 -25.40 -9.18
CA ASP A 170 20.36 -25.80 -10.49
C ASP A 170 18.87 -25.54 -10.79
N PRO A 171 17.99 -25.12 -9.85
CA PRO A 171 16.64 -24.67 -10.20
C PRO A 171 16.62 -23.50 -11.17
N PHE A 172 15.60 -23.46 -12.03
CA PHE A 172 15.50 -22.48 -13.12
C PHE A 172 14.77 -21.20 -12.67
N GLY A 173 15.48 -20.40 -11.88
CA GLY A 173 14.92 -19.21 -11.23
C GLY A 173 14.46 -19.53 -9.81
N HIS A 174 14.37 -18.48 -8.99
CA HIS A 174 14.23 -18.62 -7.55
C HIS A 174 13.01 -17.86 -7.05
N SER A 175 12.24 -18.49 -6.16
CA SER A 175 11.01 -17.94 -5.62
C SER A 175 11.27 -17.19 -4.32
N ARG A 176 10.55 -16.09 -4.09
CA ARG A 176 10.56 -15.39 -2.79
C ARG A 176 10.20 -16.34 -1.64
N GLU A 177 9.25 -17.25 -1.89
CA GLU A 177 8.78 -18.19 -0.87
C GLU A 177 9.86 -19.16 -0.41
N GLN A 178 10.75 -19.61 -1.31
CA GLN A 178 11.87 -20.50 -0.94
C GLN A 178 12.82 -19.81 0.06
N ALA A 179 13.16 -18.54 -0.18
CA ALA A 179 13.98 -17.76 0.74
C ALA A 179 13.28 -17.56 2.11
N SER A 180 11.96 -17.33 2.11
CA SER A 180 11.14 -17.24 3.33
C SER A 180 11.15 -18.55 4.13
N ILE A 181 10.99 -19.69 3.44
CA ILE A 181 11.02 -21.02 4.05
C ILE A 181 12.40 -21.31 4.66
N TYR A 182 13.50 -21.02 3.95
CA TYR A 182 14.85 -21.20 4.49
C TYR A 182 15.10 -20.38 5.76
N ALA A 183 14.71 -19.10 5.75
CA ALA A 183 14.82 -18.24 6.93
C ALA A 183 14.04 -18.82 8.12
N GLN A 184 12.81 -19.30 7.89
CA GLN A 184 11.98 -19.93 8.92
C GLN A 184 12.54 -21.28 9.42
N MET A 185 13.26 -22.02 8.59
CA MET A 185 13.99 -23.24 8.99
C MET A 185 15.29 -22.92 9.78
N GLY A 186 15.66 -21.65 9.90
CA GLY A 186 16.87 -21.20 10.60
C GLY A 186 18.13 -21.41 9.77
N PHE A 187 18.04 -21.26 8.45
CA PHE A 187 19.20 -21.20 7.57
C PHE A 187 19.78 -19.79 7.56
N ASP A 188 21.11 -19.70 7.58
CA ASP A 188 21.88 -18.47 7.65
C ASP A 188 22.12 -17.85 6.26
N GLY A 189 21.95 -18.62 5.18
CA GLY A 189 22.08 -18.15 3.81
C GLY A 189 21.67 -19.19 2.77
N GLU A 190 21.63 -18.77 1.51
CA GLU A 190 21.29 -19.61 0.37
C GLU A 190 22.24 -19.30 -0.79
N PHE A 191 22.73 -20.34 -1.48
CA PHE A 191 23.52 -20.19 -2.69
C PHE A 191 22.78 -20.76 -3.89
N PHE A 192 22.74 -19.98 -4.96
CA PHE A 192 22.20 -20.38 -6.24
C PHE A 192 23.06 -19.89 -7.40
N SER A 193 22.94 -20.52 -8.57
CA SER A 193 23.77 -20.21 -9.76
C SER A 193 22.98 -19.54 -10.89
N ARG A 194 21.72 -19.94 -11.06
CA ARG A 194 20.88 -19.56 -12.20
C ARG A 194 20.12 -18.29 -11.90
N MET A 195 20.20 -17.32 -12.79
CA MET A 195 19.42 -16.08 -12.73
C MET A 195 19.33 -15.50 -14.14
N ASP A 196 18.48 -14.48 -14.34
CA ASP A 196 18.41 -13.82 -15.63
C ASP A 196 19.80 -13.26 -16.04
N HIS A 197 20.18 -13.48 -17.29
CA HIS A 197 21.48 -13.10 -17.82
C HIS A 197 21.75 -11.59 -17.78
N ASN A 198 20.72 -10.75 -17.96
CA ASN A 198 20.88 -9.29 -17.86
C ASN A 198 21.03 -8.87 -16.39
N ASP A 199 20.26 -9.45 -15.48
CA ASP A 199 20.39 -9.19 -14.05
C ASP A 199 21.77 -9.64 -13.53
N LYS A 200 22.25 -10.81 -13.95
CA LYS A 200 23.61 -11.29 -13.64
C LYS A 200 24.67 -10.31 -14.13
N GLY A 201 24.57 -9.84 -15.37
CA GLY A 201 25.50 -8.87 -15.94
C GLY A 201 25.51 -7.55 -15.17
N ARG A 202 24.33 -7.04 -14.81
CA ARG A 202 24.19 -5.85 -13.97
C ARG A 202 24.81 -6.04 -12.58
N ARG A 203 24.46 -7.12 -11.87
CA ARG A 203 24.96 -7.40 -10.51
C ARG A 203 26.47 -7.62 -10.47
N MET A 204 27.06 -8.19 -11.52
CA MET A 204 28.52 -8.28 -11.63
C MET A 204 29.19 -6.91 -11.73
N ASN A 205 28.59 -5.97 -12.48
CA ASN A 205 29.11 -4.60 -12.60
C ASN A 205 28.89 -3.79 -11.31
N ASP A 206 27.74 -3.98 -10.66
CA ASP A 206 27.32 -3.24 -9.47
C ASP A 206 27.89 -3.84 -8.16
N LEU A 207 28.65 -4.95 -8.23
CA LEU A 207 29.14 -5.72 -7.07
C LEU A 207 27.99 -6.19 -6.14
N ALA A 208 26.88 -6.63 -6.73
CA ALA A 208 25.62 -6.98 -6.06
C ALA A 208 25.16 -8.43 -6.31
N LEU A 209 26.10 -9.35 -6.57
CA LEU A 209 25.82 -10.79 -6.66
C LEU A 209 25.49 -11.40 -5.29
N GLU A 210 26.03 -10.81 -4.23
CA GLU A 210 25.75 -11.15 -2.84
C GLU A 210 24.79 -10.10 -2.28
N MET A 211 23.69 -10.52 -1.68
CA MET A 211 22.70 -9.62 -1.12
C MET A 211 22.04 -10.24 0.11
N ILE A 212 21.50 -9.38 0.99
CA ILE A 212 20.50 -9.82 1.97
C ILE A 212 19.18 -9.92 1.21
N TRP A 213 18.67 -11.14 1.05
CA TRP A 213 17.38 -11.35 0.42
C TRP A 213 16.30 -11.30 1.50
N ASP A 214 15.65 -10.13 1.63
CA ASP A 214 14.46 -10.02 2.47
C ASP A 214 13.26 -10.67 1.76
N ALA A 215 12.90 -11.86 2.23
CA ALA A 215 11.82 -12.66 1.69
C ALA A 215 10.46 -12.36 2.35
N ILE A 216 10.47 -11.56 3.42
CA ILE A 216 9.26 -11.02 4.02
C ILE A 216 8.82 -9.88 3.11
N GLU A 217 7.51 -9.71 2.89
CA GLU A 217 7.06 -8.46 2.31
C GLU A 217 7.52 -7.33 3.25
N GLU A 218 8.45 -6.50 2.77
CA GLU A 218 8.46 -5.12 3.24
C GLU A 218 7.00 -4.68 3.15
N GLU A 219 6.41 -4.29 4.29
CA GLU A 219 5.12 -3.62 4.28
C GLU A 219 5.35 -2.30 3.54
N PHE A 220 5.34 -2.31 2.21
CA PHE A 220 5.51 -1.10 1.44
C PHE A 220 4.36 -0.16 1.80
N GLY A 221 4.72 1.11 2.01
CA GLY A 221 3.70 2.14 2.06
C GLY A 221 2.85 2.04 0.79
N THR A 222 1.57 1.76 0.94
CA THR A 222 0.63 1.55 -0.16
C THR A 222 -0.42 2.64 -0.14
N GLU A 223 -0.57 3.29 -1.28
CA GLU A 223 -1.62 4.26 -1.53
C GLU A 223 -2.54 3.66 -2.59
N VAL A 224 -3.78 3.39 -2.21
CA VAL A 224 -4.77 2.71 -3.06
C VAL A 224 -5.58 3.76 -3.80
N VAL A 225 -5.58 3.66 -5.13
CA VAL A 225 -6.34 4.53 -6.01
C VAL A 225 -7.40 3.75 -6.76
N THR A 226 -8.50 4.42 -7.11
CA THR A 226 -9.44 3.96 -8.14
C THR A 226 -9.27 4.80 -9.39
N VAL A 227 -9.34 4.15 -10.54
CA VAL A 227 -9.04 4.76 -11.83
C VAL A 227 -10.21 4.53 -12.79
N PHE A 228 -10.81 5.62 -13.26
CA PHE A 228 -11.88 5.63 -14.25
C PHE A 228 -11.29 6.03 -15.59
N SER A 229 -11.29 5.11 -16.56
CA SER A 229 -10.74 5.34 -17.90
C SER A 229 -11.88 5.46 -18.93
N SER A 230 -11.77 6.43 -19.83
CA SER A 230 -12.75 6.69 -20.89
C SER A 230 -12.06 7.08 -22.21
N GLU A 231 -12.83 7.19 -23.29
CA GLU A 231 -12.35 7.68 -24.59
C GLU A 231 -12.37 9.21 -24.72
N ILE A 232 -12.58 9.93 -23.62
CA ILE A 232 -12.70 11.39 -23.65
C ILE A 232 -11.35 12.01 -23.93
N ALA A 233 -11.26 12.81 -25.01
CA ALA A 233 -10.06 13.55 -25.37
C ALA A 233 -9.91 14.83 -24.52
N SER A 234 -9.57 14.65 -23.24
CA SER A 234 -9.42 15.72 -22.24
C SER A 234 -8.23 16.66 -22.49
N ASN A 235 -7.24 16.23 -23.28
CA ASN A 235 -6.02 16.96 -23.60
C ASN A 235 -5.28 17.48 -22.35
N GLY A 236 -5.24 16.67 -21.29
CA GLY A 236 -4.60 17.02 -20.01
C GLY A 236 -5.40 18.01 -19.16
N VAL A 237 -6.63 18.35 -19.53
CA VAL A 237 -7.49 19.29 -18.79
C VAL A 237 -8.52 18.54 -17.97
N PHE A 238 -8.65 18.91 -16.69
CA PHE A 238 -9.67 18.38 -15.79
C PHE A 238 -10.13 19.48 -14.83
N TYR A 239 -11.20 19.22 -14.08
CA TYR A 239 -11.84 20.21 -13.21
C TYR A 239 -12.00 19.63 -11.81
N THR A 240 -11.66 20.40 -10.79
CA THR A 240 -11.76 19.99 -9.38
C THR A 240 -12.51 21.05 -8.59
N ASP A 241 -13.34 20.64 -7.64
CA ASP A 241 -14.01 21.60 -6.75
C ASP A 241 -13.01 22.43 -5.91
N SER A 242 -13.47 23.59 -5.46
CA SER A 242 -12.83 24.41 -4.44
C SER A 242 -13.72 24.43 -3.20
N ASN A 243 -13.34 23.63 -2.19
CA ASN A 243 -14.12 23.46 -0.96
C ASN A 243 -15.61 23.14 -1.21
N GLY A 244 -15.90 22.32 -2.22
CA GLY A 244 -17.26 21.92 -2.56
C GLY A 244 -18.08 22.99 -3.29
N ARG A 245 -17.45 24.07 -3.78
CA ARG A 245 -18.12 25.15 -4.51
C ARG A 245 -17.73 25.14 -5.98
N GLU A 246 -17.06 26.18 -6.45
CA GLU A 246 -16.73 26.38 -7.86
C GLU A 246 -15.76 25.31 -8.37
N LEU A 247 -15.86 24.99 -9.66
CA LEU A 247 -14.90 24.12 -10.31
C LEU A 247 -13.72 24.95 -10.82
N ILE A 248 -12.51 24.56 -10.40
CA ILE A 248 -11.28 25.14 -10.90
C ILE A 248 -10.76 24.29 -12.05
N ARG A 249 -10.45 24.93 -13.18
CA ARG A 249 -9.79 24.28 -14.31
C ARG A 249 -8.34 23.95 -13.94
N ARG A 250 -7.97 22.68 -14.08
CA ARG A 250 -6.61 22.16 -13.90
C ARG A 250 -6.07 21.67 -15.23
N GLU A 251 -4.77 21.83 -15.43
CA GLU A 251 -4.06 21.33 -16.59
C GLU A 251 -2.83 20.57 -16.12
N LYS A 252 -2.70 19.32 -16.57
CA LYS A 252 -1.61 18.44 -16.20
C LYS A 252 -0.28 19.13 -16.49
N ASP A 253 0.61 19.05 -15.53
CA ASP A 253 1.97 19.57 -15.58
C ASP A 253 2.10 21.10 -15.73
N LYS A 254 1.03 21.86 -15.47
CA LYS A 254 1.01 23.32 -15.63
C LYS A 254 0.67 24.06 -14.35
N ARG A 255 1.21 25.27 -14.21
CA ARG A 255 0.82 26.28 -13.23
C ARG A 255 0.64 27.62 -13.93
N GLU A 256 -0.24 28.46 -13.43
CA GLU A 256 -0.58 29.75 -14.05
C GLU A 256 0.54 30.77 -13.87
N ASP A 257 1.14 30.81 -12.69
CA ASP A 257 2.05 31.89 -12.30
C ASP A 257 3.54 31.54 -12.40
N PHE A 258 3.90 30.27 -12.65
CA PHE A 258 5.29 29.82 -12.70
C PHE A 258 5.46 28.49 -13.45
N THR A 259 6.72 28.14 -13.75
CA THR A 259 7.07 26.84 -14.33
C THR A 259 7.39 25.84 -13.21
N PRO A 260 6.60 24.77 -13.02
CA PRO A 260 6.82 23.83 -11.93
C PRO A 260 7.95 22.82 -12.24
N GLU A 261 8.77 22.47 -11.24
CA GLU A 261 9.82 21.43 -11.36
C GLU A 261 9.24 20.01 -11.21
N LEU A 262 8.44 19.58 -12.19
CA LEU A 262 7.70 18.32 -12.12
C LEU A 262 8.52 17.07 -12.47
N ALA A 263 9.79 17.24 -12.85
CA ALA A 263 10.70 16.11 -13.07
C ALA A 263 10.92 15.27 -11.80
N VAL A 264 10.80 15.90 -10.61
CA VAL A 264 11.01 15.23 -9.32
C VAL A 264 9.74 14.57 -8.79
N GLN A 265 8.56 15.18 -9.06
CA GLN A 265 7.27 14.78 -8.50
C GLN A 265 6.16 14.80 -9.58
N PRO A 266 6.28 13.98 -10.65
CA PRO A 266 5.38 14.05 -11.80
C PRO A 266 3.95 13.63 -11.45
N THR A 267 3.76 12.78 -10.44
CA THR A 267 2.45 12.28 -10.01
C THR A 267 1.84 13.15 -8.91
N SER A 268 2.52 13.25 -7.77
CA SER A 268 2.02 14.00 -6.59
C SER A 268 1.85 15.49 -6.89
N GLY A 269 2.66 16.05 -7.79
CA GLY A 269 2.51 17.42 -8.28
C GLY A 269 1.22 17.66 -9.07
N ASN A 270 0.46 16.64 -9.47
CA ASN A 270 -0.81 16.81 -10.18
C ASN A 270 -2.03 16.40 -9.34
N TYR A 271 -1.84 16.04 -8.07
CA TYR A 271 -2.94 15.74 -7.15
C TYR A 271 -3.55 17.02 -6.59
N TYR A 272 -4.88 17.07 -6.55
CA TYR A 272 -5.67 18.16 -6.00
C TYR A 272 -6.69 17.64 -4.97
N PRO A 273 -7.06 18.45 -3.97
CA PRO A 273 -8.12 18.09 -3.03
C PRO A 273 -9.46 18.10 -3.76
N ILE A 274 -10.17 16.99 -3.66
CA ILE A 274 -11.53 16.82 -4.17
C ILE A 274 -12.41 16.67 -2.93
N THR A 275 -13.29 17.63 -2.68
CA THR A 275 -14.20 17.59 -1.53
C THR A 275 -15.64 17.33 -1.93
N SER A 276 -15.95 17.41 -3.24
CA SER A 276 -17.27 17.09 -3.75
C SER A 276 -17.29 16.58 -5.19
N ARG A 277 -16.43 17.08 -6.09
CA ARG A 277 -16.52 16.78 -7.53
C ARG A 277 -15.19 16.93 -8.27
N ILE A 278 -14.86 15.92 -9.07
CA ILE A 278 -13.83 15.98 -10.12
C ILE A 278 -14.46 15.61 -11.47
N ALA A 279 -14.05 16.28 -12.56
CA ALA A 279 -14.61 16.02 -13.87
C ALA A 279 -13.60 16.18 -15.00
N LEU A 280 -13.85 15.51 -16.12
CA LEU A 280 -13.18 15.72 -17.40
C LEU A 280 -14.19 15.74 -18.54
N GLN A 281 -13.85 16.41 -19.64
CA GLN A 281 -14.71 16.52 -20.82
C GLN A 281 -13.91 16.72 -22.09
N ASP A 282 -14.52 16.38 -23.23
CA ASP A 282 -14.09 16.76 -24.57
C ASP A 282 -15.15 17.68 -25.21
N SER A 283 -15.20 17.72 -26.55
CA SER A 283 -16.19 18.53 -27.28
C SER A 283 -17.63 17.97 -27.26
N LYS A 284 -17.85 16.73 -26.79
CA LYS A 284 -19.13 16.02 -26.87
C LYS A 284 -19.52 15.29 -25.59
N LYS A 285 -18.55 14.75 -24.85
CA LYS A 285 -18.75 13.86 -23.71
C LYS A 285 -18.19 14.51 -22.44
N ARG A 286 -18.90 14.34 -21.34
CA ARG A 286 -18.47 14.74 -20.00
C ARG A 286 -18.61 13.58 -19.03
N LEU A 287 -17.60 13.43 -18.19
CA LEU A 287 -17.55 12.46 -17.11
C LEU A 287 -17.25 13.20 -15.82
N ALA A 288 -18.13 13.07 -14.82
CA ALA A 288 -17.96 13.62 -13.50
C ALA A 288 -18.00 12.52 -12.44
N ILE A 289 -17.18 12.67 -11.42
CA ILE A 289 -17.09 11.79 -10.27
C ILE A 289 -17.39 12.61 -9.02
N LEU A 290 -18.37 12.17 -8.23
CA LEU A 290 -18.72 12.76 -6.93
C LEU A 290 -18.25 11.84 -5.80
N ASN A 291 -17.59 12.39 -4.78
CA ASN A 291 -17.03 11.66 -3.66
C ASN A 291 -17.79 11.92 -2.36
N ASP A 292 -17.84 10.91 -1.47
CA ASP A 292 -18.55 10.99 -0.19
C ASP A 292 -17.73 11.65 0.95
N ARG A 293 -16.47 11.99 0.70
CA ARG A 293 -15.51 12.58 1.66
C ARG A 293 -14.35 13.22 0.92
N ALA A 294 -13.59 14.09 1.58
CA ALA A 294 -12.36 14.66 1.03
C ALA A 294 -11.37 13.57 0.58
N GLN A 295 -10.89 13.67 -0.66
CA GLN A 295 -9.96 12.73 -1.28
C GLN A 295 -8.95 13.49 -2.15
N GLY A 296 -7.80 12.88 -2.42
CA GLY A 296 -6.90 13.35 -3.46
C GLY A 296 -7.34 12.84 -4.82
N GLY A 297 -7.35 13.69 -5.85
CA GLY A 297 -7.69 13.29 -7.21
C GLY A 297 -6.86 13.98 -8.29
N THR A 298 -6.79 13.34 -9.46
CA THR A 298 -6.01 13.82 -10.60
C THR A 298 -6.49 13.23 -11.93
N SER A 299 -5.91 13.71 -13.04
CA SER A 299 -5.99 13.13 -14.37
C SER A 299 -4.57 13.02 -14.97
N MET A 300 -3.95 11.85 -14.81
CA MET A 300 -2.56 11.62 -15.24
C MET A 300 -2.43 11.21 -16.71
N LYS A 301 -3.49 10.63 -17.27
CA LYS A 301 -3.60 10.20 -18.66
C LYS A 301 -4.87 10.77 -19.27
N ASP A 302 -4.84 10.94 -20.58
CA ASP A 302 -5.99 11.46 -21.31
C ASP A 302 -7.21 10.56 -21.13
N GLY A 303 -8.36 11.18 -20.83
CA GLY A 303 -9.63 10.47 -20.60
C GLY A 303 -9.69 9.71 -19.28
N GLN A 304 -8.74 9.92 -18.36
CA GLN A 304 -8.65 9.20 -17.09
C GLN A 304 -8.85 10.10 -15.88
N ILE A 305 -9.69 9.68 -14.93
CA ILE A 305 -9.77 10.25 -13.58
C ILE A 305 -9.22 9.23 -12.58
N GLU A 306 -8.41 9.69 -11.65
CA GLU A 306 -7.89 8.92 -10.53
C GLU A 306 -8.34 9.56 -9.20
N LEU A 307 -8.82 8.75 -8.26
CA LEU A 307 -9.11 9.15 -6.88
C LEU A 307 -8.36 8.24 -5.91
N MET A 308 -7.61 8.83 -5.00
CA MET A 308 -6.95 8.12 -3.90
C MET A 308 -7.97 7.81 -2.79
N LEU A 309 -8.18 6.52 -2.54
CA LEU A 309 -9.22 6.03 -1.65
C LEU A 309 -8.71 5.76 -0.23
N HIS A 310 -7.50 5.23 -0.11
CA HIS A 310 -6.92 4.87 1.18
C HIS A 310 -5.40 4.87 1.12
N ARG A 311 -4.75 5.08 2.28
CA ARG A 311 -3.29 5.13 2.40
C ARG A 311 -2.87 4.41 3.66
N ARG A 312 -1.81 3.60 3.54
CA ARG A 312 -1.09 3.01 4.67
C ARG A 312 0.39 3.20 4.40
N LEU A 313 1.08 4.01 5.19
CA LEU A 313 2.51 4.25 5.09
C LEU A 313 3.21 3.63 6.30
N VAL A 314 4.44 3.14 6.09
CA VAL A 314 5.25 2.52 7.16
C VAL A 314 6.37 3.42 7.67
N ARG A 315 6.44 4.66 7.17
CA ARG A 315 7.40 5.67 7.60
C ARG A 315 6.68 7.00 7.83
N ASP A 316 7.13 7.72 8.85
CA ASP A 316 6.82 9.13 9.08
C ASP A 316 7.45 9.97 7.96
N ASP A 317 6.80 11.09 7.61
CA ASP A 317 7.23 11.99 6.55
C ASP A 317 8.20 13.08 7.03
N GLY A 318 8.49 13.14 8.33
CA GLY A 318 9.44 14.09 8.93
C GLY A 318 8.89 15.49 9.15
N TYR A 319 7.58 15.71 8.98
CA TYR A 319 6.96 17.04 9.13
C TYR A 319 6.30 17.31 10.49
N GLY A 320 6.56 16.44 11.48
CA GLY A 320 6.40 16.76 12.90
C GLY A 320 5.43 15.90 13.69
N VAL A 321 4.61 15.06 13.06
CA VAL A 321 3.70 14.14 13.78
C VAL A 321 4.46 13.00 14.45
N GLY A 322 5.57 12.53 13.85
CA GLY A 322 6.43 11.50 14.45
C GLY A 322 5.83 10.10 14.40
N GLU A 323 4.84 9.89 13.54
CA GLU A 323 4.09 8.64 13.38
C GLU A 323 3.88 8.35 11.90
N ALA A 324 4.06 7.08 11.49
CA ALA A 324 3.68 6.66 10.16
C ALA A 324 2.15 6.64 10.02
N LEU A 325 1.62 6.93 8.82
CA LEU A 325 0.19 6.81 8.52
C LEU A 325 -0.23 5.33 8.46
N ASN A 326 -0.31 4.66 9.60
CA ASN A 326 -0.54 3.23 9.74
C ASN A 326 -1.74 2.95 10.65
N GLU A 327 -2.94 3.34 10.22
CA GLU A 327 -4.15 3.23 11.05
C GLU A 327 -4.57 1.77 11.30
N GLU A 328 -4.86 1.45 12.56
CA GLU A 328 -5.34 0.13 12.99
C GLU A 328 -6.64 0.22 13.80
N LYS A 329 -7.45 -0.83 13.73
CA LYS A 329 -8.65 -1.03 14.56
C LYS A 329 -8.60 -2.42 15.20
N TYR A 330 -8.51 -2.46 16.53
CA TYR A 330 -8.38 -3.70 17.31
C TYR A 330 -7.16 -4.57 16.90
N GLY A 331 -6.02 -3.93 16.62
CA GLY A 331 -4.78 -4.61 16.21
C GLY A 331 -4.85 -5.23 14.81
N GLN A 332 -5.71 -4.70 13.94
CA GLN A 332 -5.85 -5.09 12.54
C GLN A 332 -5.83 -3.83 11.66
N PRO A 333 -5.30 -3.90 10.42
CA PRO A 333 -5.28 -2.76 9.52
C PRO A 333 -6.67 -2.14 9.30
N MET A 334 -6.74 -0.80 9.31
CA MET A 334 -8.00 -0.07 9.14
C MET A 334 -8.62 -0.31 7.76
N ILE A 335 -9.92 -0.62 7.74
CA ILE A 335 -10.71 -0.72 6.52
C ILE A 335 -11.60 0.52 6.39
N ALA A 336 -11.28 1.38 5.44
CA ALA A 336 -12.15 2.48 5.03
C ALA A 336 -13.22 1.98 4.04
N ARG A 337 -14.49 2.35 4.25
CA ARG A 337 -15.59 2.11 3.31
C ARG A 337 -16.23 3.44 2.93
N GLY A 338 -16.34 3.68 1.63
CA GLY A 338 -16.95 4.87 1.08
C GLY A 338 -17.67 4.60 -0.24
N LYS A 339 -18.25 5.66 -0.80
CA LYS A 339 -18.95 5.67 -2.08
C LYS A 339 -18.38 6.73 -2.99
N VAL A 340 -18.35 6.40 -4.27
CA VAL A 340 -18.01 7.28 -5.37
C VAL A 340 -19.12 7.14 -6.41
N PHE A 341 -19.65 8.25 -6.89
CA PHE A 341 -20.76 8.28 -7.84
C PHE A 341 -20.25 8.78 -9.20
N LEU A 342 -20.57 8.03 -10.25
CA LEU A 342 -20.22 8.36 -11.63
C LEU A 342 -21.43 9.00 -12.32
N ILE A 343 -21.23 10.16 -12.94
CA ILE A 343 -22.21 10.85 -13.77
C ILE A 343 -21.64 11.02 -15.18
N LEU A 344 -22.43 10.66 -16.19
CA LEU A 344 -22.09 10.77 -17.61
C LEU A 344 -23.11 11.68 -18.29
N ASN A 345 -22.64 12.76 -18.93
CA ASN A 345 -23.47 13.75 -19.61
C ASN A 345 -22.88 14.12 -20.97
N ALA A 346 -23.65 14.83 -21.80
CA ALA A 346 -23.07 15.52 -22.96
C ALA A 346 -22.25 16.75 -22.50
N ALA A 347 -21.22 17.13 -23.24
CA ALA A 347 -20.32 18.23 -22.86
C ALA A 347 -20.98 19.63 -22.98
N ASP A 348 -22.01 19.75 -23.80
CA ASP A 348 -22.78 20.98 -24.01
C ASP A 348 -24.01 21.10 -23.09
N GLU A 349 -24.33 20.06 -22.32
CA GLU A 349 -25.37 20.10 -21.30
C GLU A 349 -24.91 20.87 -20.06
N SER A 350 -25.88 21.46 -19.35
CA SER A 350 -25.61 22.15 -18.08
C SER A 350 -25.15 21.17 -17.00
N THR A 351 -24.12 21.54 -16.24
CA THR A 351 -23.63 20.77 -15.09
C THR A 351 -24.52 20.90 -13.84
N SER A 352 -25.70 21.53 -13.96
CA SER A 352 -26.66 21.71 -12.87
C SER A 352 -27.09 20.39 -12.23
N ALA A 353 -27.28 19.33 -13.02
CA ALA A 353 -27.68 18.02 -12.49
C ALA A 353 -26.59 17.39 -11.62
N GLU A 354 -25.32 17.59 -11.97
CA GLU A 354 -24.18 17.14 -11.15
C GLU A 354 -24.17 17.87 -9.81
N ARG A 355 -24.43 19.19 -9.82
CA ARG A 355 -24.49 20.04 -8.63
C ARG A 355 -25.65 19.67 -7.69
N GLU A 356 -26.80 19.36 -8.27
CA GLU A 356 -27.98 18.89 -7.51
C GLU A 356 -27.69 17.54 -6.85
N ALA A 357 -27.15 16.58 -7.61
CA ALA A 357 -26.75 15.27 -7.08
C ALA A 357 -25.69 15.39 -5.98
N GLU A 358 -24.69 16.26 -6.15
CA GLU A 358 -23.68 16.58 -5.14
C GLU A 358 -24.33 17.01 -3.81
N LYS A 359 -25.31 17.91 -3.85
CA LYS A 359 -26.04 18.34 -2.65
C LYS A 359 -26.86 17.21 -2.02
N GLU A 360 -27.58 16.44 -2.81
CA GLU A 360 -28.38 15.30 -2.32
C GLU A 360 -27.50 14.24 -1.63
N PHE A 361 -26.30 13.98 -2.16
CA PHE A 361 -25.38 13.02 -1.56
C PHE A 361 -24.73 13.52 -0.27
N HIS A 362 -24.42 14.81 -0.17
CA HIS A 362 -23.90 15.41 1.07
C HIS A 362 -24.96 15.56 2.16
N LEU A 363 -26.25 15.62 1.81
CA LEU A 363 -27.37 15.83 2.74
C LEU A 363 -28.35 14.65 2.73
N PRO A 364 -27.94 13.45 3.19
CA PRO A 364 -28.81 12.29 3.19
C PRO A 364 -29.97 12.45 4.18
N LEU A 365 -31.13 11.86 3.84
CA LEU A 365 -32.29 11.83 4.73
C LEU A 365 -31.97 11.16 6.07
N TRP A 366 -32.34 11.82 7.16
CA TRP A 366 -32.25 11.27 8.51
C TRP A 366 -33.38 10.27 8.75
N LYS A 367 -33.02 9.09 9.24
CA LYS A 367 -33.97 7.99 9.49
C LYS A 367 -34.15 7.83 10.99
N PHE A 368 -35.37 8.09 11.46
CA PHE A 368 -35.76 7.90 12.86
C PHE A 368 -36.63 6.65 12.97
N PHE A 369 -36.29 5.75 13.90
CA PHE A 369 -37.03 4.52 14.16
C PHE A 369 -37.48 4.48 15.61
N SER A 370 -38.73 4.08 15.84
CA SER A 370 -39.27 3.86 17.19
C SER A 370 -40.06 2.56 17.24
N LYS A 371 -40.03 1.88 18.38
CA LYS A 371 -40.84 0.69 18.62
C LYS A 371 -42.29 1.14 18.83
N ASN A 372 -43.13 0.92 17.82
CA ASN A 372 -44.54 1.33 17.87
C ASN A 372 -45.27 0.60 19.01
N THR A 373 -45.57 1.30 20.09
CA THR A 373 -46.24 0.76 21.30
C THR A 373 -47.67 1.27 21.46
N GLY A 374 -48.19 2.03 20.50
CA GLY A 374 -49.56 2.55 20.50
C GLY A 374 -49.72 3.69 19.50
N SER A 375 -50.89 3.74 18.85
CA SER A 375 -51.23 4.77 17.88
C SER A 375 -51.61 6.08 18.59
N THR A 376 -50.61 6.90 18.91
CA THR A 376 -50.83 8.33 19.16
C THR A 376 -50.48 9.10 17.90
N THR A 377 -51.49 9.42 17.09
CA THR A 377 -51.41 10.43 16.04
C THR A 377 -51.37 11.81 16.69
N ALA A 378 -50.21 12.18 17.24
CA ALA A 378 -49.92 13.59 17.46
C ALA A 378 -49.76 14.23 16.08
N ALA A 379 -50.47 15.33 15.83
CA ALA A 379 -50.21 16.14 14.65
C ALA A 379 -48.76 16.61 14.72
N ALA A 380 -47.91 16.16 13.79
CA ALA A 380 -46.56 16.67 13.69
C ALA A 380 -46.65 18.19 13.52
N LYS A 381 -45.88 18.96 14.30
CA LYS A 381 -45.65 20.37 13.97
C LYS A 381 -45.03 20.39 12.58
N SER A 382 -45.79 20.81 11.58
CA SER A 382 -45.29 20.90 10.22
C SER A 382 -44.38 22.10 10.12
N VAL A 383 -43.11 21.85 9.81
CA VAL A 383 -42.24 22.88 9.25
C VAL A 383 -42.91 23.40 7.96
N PRO A 384 -42.81 24.70 7.61
CA PRO A 384 -43.27 25.20 6.31
C PRO A 384 -42.74 24.31 5.19
N SER A 385 -43.53 24.11 4.12
CA SER A 385 -43.13 23.19 3.05
C SER A 385 -41.94 23.70 2.23
N PHE A 386 -41.62 25.00 2.33
CA PHE A 386 -40.61 25.70 1.55
C PHE A 386 -40.77 25.55 0.03
N ASP A 387 -41.95 25.14 -0.46
CA ASP A 387 -42.19 24.93 -1.90
C ASP A 387 -42.03 26.24 -2.71
N ASP A 388 -42.11 27.39 -2.05
CA ASP A 388 -41.88 28.71 -2.65
C ASP A 388 -40.39 29.07 -2.80
N PHE A 389 -39.47 28.26 -2.24
CA PHE A 389 -38.04 28.49 -2.41
C PHE A 389 -37.60 28.02 -3.80
N PRO A 390 -36.87 28.85 -4.57
CA PRO A 390 -36.32 28.41 -5.84
C PRO A 390 -35.42 27.18 -5.64
N ASN A 391 -35.48 26.20 -6.55
CA ASN A 391 -34.70 24.95 -6.46
C ASN A 391 -33.17 25.14 -6.37
N SER A 392 -32.66 26.32 -6.71
CA SER A 392 -31.23 26.67 -6.57
C SER A 392 -30.87 27.24 -5.20
N VAL A 393 -31.85 27.45 -4.31
CA VAL A 393 -31.66 27.98 -2.96
C VAL A 393 -31.55 26.83 -1.97
N HIS A 394 -30.50 26.86 -1.16
CA HIS A 394 -30.27 25.91 -0.09
C HIS A 394 -30.23 26.64 1.26
N LEU A 395 -30.96 26.12 2.24
CA LEU A 395 -30.89 26.53 3.64
C LEU A 395 -29.61 25.97 4.26
N LEU A 396 -28.53 26.73 4.16
CA LEU A 396 -27.18 26.30 4.57
C LEU A 396 -27.02 26.21 6.09
N THR A 397 -27.65 27.11 6.85
CA THR A 397 -27.56 27.13 8.31
C THR A 397 -28.90 27.55 8.89
N LEU A 398 -29.34 26.82 9.91
CA LEU A 398 -30.43 27.21 10.80
C LEU A 398 -30.10 26.68 12.19
N GLU A 399 -29.51 27.52 13.04
CA GLU A 399 -29.02 27.11 14.37
C GLU A 399 -29.20 28.21 15.42
N PRO A 400 -29.35 27.88 16.71
CA PRO A 400 -29.30 28.88 17.78
C PRO A 400 -27.98 29.66 17.75
N PHE A 401 -28.06 30.99 17.83
CA PHE A 401 -26.91 31.88 17.89
C PHE A 401 -26.60 32.30 19.33
N ASN A 402 -27.65 32.62 20.10
CA ASN A 402 -27.62 32.83 21.55
C ASN A 402 -29.01 32.54 22.13
N ASP A 403 -29.30 32.95 23.37
CA ASP A 403 -30.54 32.60 24.07
C ASP A 403 -31.81 33.11 23.37
N ASP A 404 -31.75 34.27 22.70
CA ASP A 404 -32.88 34.93 22.04
C ASP A 404 -32.70 35.12 20.53
N GLU A 405 -31.66 34.54 19.92
CA GLU A 405 -31.35 34.72 18.50
C GLU A 405 -31.01 33.40 17.78
N VAL A 406 -31.41 33.34 16.51
CA VAL A 406 -31.15 32.23 15.58
C VAL A 406 -30.34 32.75 14.39
N LEU A 407 -29.32 31.99 14.01
CA LEU A 407 -28.50 32.20 12.83
C LEU A 407 -29.13 31.48 11.63
N LEU A 408 -29.37 32.25 10.57
CA LEU A 408 -29.93 31.78 9.31
C LEU A 408 -28.96 32.07 8.16
N ARG A 409 -28.58 31.05 7.39
CA ARG A 409 -27.86 31.23 6.11
C ARG A 409 -28.61 30.58 4.97
N VAL A 410 -28.75 31.33 3.89
CA VAL A 410 -29.28 30.84 2.61
C VAL A 410 -28.25 31.07 1.53
N GLU A 411 -28.11 30.10 0.64
CA GLU A 411 -27.17 30.17 -0.47
C GLU A 411 -27.84 29.86 -1.81
N ASN A 412 -27.36 30.48 -2.88
CA ASN A 412 -27.58 29.97 -4.23
C ASN A 412 -26.40 29.08 -4.59
N PHE A 413 -26.62 27.76 -4.57
CA PHE A 413 -25.54 26.78 -4.69
C PHE A 413 -25.17 26.46 -6.15
N LYS A 414 -25.88 27.04 -7.13
CA LYS A 414 -25.56 26.91 -8.55
C LYS A 414 -24.55 27.98 -8.98
N ASP A 415 -23.64 27.61 -9.88
CA ASP A 415 -22.68 28.53 -10.49
C ASP A 415 -23.33 29.39 -11.59
N HIS A 416 -22.63 30.44 -12.05
CA HIS A 416 -23.06 31.36 -13.11
C HIS A 416 -23.38 30.68 -14.45
N ILE A 417 -22.83 29.49 -14.70
CA ILE A 417 -23.15 28.64 -15.86
C ILE A 417 -24.27 27.62 -15.59
N GLU A 418 -24.59 27.36 -14.32
CA GLU A 418 -25.58 26.36 -13.87
C GLU A 418 -26.93 27.01 -13.53
N GLY A 419 -26.92 28.27 -13.07
CA GLY A 419 -28.07 28.95 -12.50
C GLY A 419 -28.18 30.41 -12.90
N LYS A 420 -29.19 31.08 -12.32
CA LYS A 420 -29.49 32.49 -12.54
C LYS A 420 -29.65 33.19 -11.19
N VAL A 421 -29.73 34.51 -11.23
CA VAL A 421 -30.16 35.31 -10.07
C VAL A 421 -31.59 34.93 -9.71
N VAL A 422 -31.86 34.70 -8.42
CA VAL A 422 -33.17 34.33 -7.91
C VAL A 422 -33.58 35.26 -6.77
N SER A 423 -34.89 35.51 -6.64
CA SER A 423 -35.46 36.29 -5.56
C SER A 423 -36.60 35.50 -4.92
N PHE A 424 -36.67 35.53 -3.59
CA PHE A 424 -37.68 34.81 -2.80
C PHE A 424 -37.90 35.56 -1.48
N ASN A 425 -38.92 35.15 -0.72
CA ASN A 425 -39.29 35.81 0.52
C ASN A 425 -38.94 34.94 1.73
N ILE A 426 -38.19 35.48 2.70
CA ILE A 426 -37.82 34.75 3.92
C ILE A 426 -38.80 34.93 5.08
N ARG A 427 -39.86 35.74 4.90
CA ARG A 427 -40.90 35.98 5.90
C ARG A 427 -41.51 34.68 6.47
N PRO A 428 -41.82 33.63 5.67
CA PRO A 428 -42.36 32.39 6.23
C PRO A 428 -41.44 31.71 7.25
N ILE A 429 -40.11 31.81 7.06
CA ILE A 429 -39.12 31.26 8.01
C ILE A 429 -39.10 32.12 9.28
N PHE A 430 -39.06 33.44 9.10
CA PHE A 430 -39.08 34.40 10.19
C PHE A 430 -40.32 34.22 11.08
N ASP A 431 -41.51 34.12 10.49
CA ASP A 431 -42.76 33.91 11.24
C ASP A 431 -42.81 32.54 11.92
N TYR A 432 -42.33 31.48 11.27
CA TYR A 432 -42.28 30.13 11.85
C TYR A 432 -41.38 30.06 13.10
N LEU A 433 -40.31 30.86 13.13
CA LEU A 433 -39.39 30.96 14.26
C LEU A 433 -39.87 31.94 15.35
N ASN A 434 -41.08 32.49 15.23
CA ASN A 434 -41.58 33.58 16.09
C ASN A 434 -40.62 34.78 16.13
N GLY A 435 -40.05 35.13 14.98
CA GLY A 435 -39.14 36.25 14.86
C GLY A 435 -39.80 37.59 15.21
N VAL A 436 -39.08 38.42 15.96
CA VAL A 436 -39.43 39.81 16.29
C VAL A 436 -38.66 40.77 15.39
N GLU A 437 -37.38 40.48 15.15
CA GLU A 437 -36.46 41.31 14.36
C GLU A 437 -35.52 40.42 13.55
N ILE A 438 -35.19 40.85 12.34
CA ILE A 438 -34.20 40.21 11.48
C ILE A 438 -33.19 41.24 10.96
N ARG A 439 -31.91 40.88 10.99
CA ARG A 439 -30.83 41.71 10.44
C ARG A 439 -29.85 40.88 9.62
N GLU A 440 -29.36 41.45 8.52
CA GLU A 440 -28.31 40.87 7.70
C GLU A 440 -26.93 41.21 8.26
N THR A 441 -26.03 40.23 8.23
CA THR A 441 -24.69 40.30 8.81
C THR A 441 -23.64 39.83 7.81
N THR A 442 -22.37 40.06 8.14
CA THR A 442 -21.23 39.40 7.49
C THR A 442 -21.35 37.87 7.58
N LEU A 443 -20.62 37.13 6.74
CA LEU A 443 -20.76 35.67 6.64
C LEU A 443 -20.55 34.93 7.98
N ASP A 444 -19.69 35.46 8.83
CA ASP A 444 -19.38 34.97 10.17
C ASP A 444 -20.46 35.31 11.23
N GLY A 445 -21.45 36.13 10.89
CA GLY A 445 -22.53 36.55 11.78
C GLY A 445 -22.14 37.62 12.81
N ASN A 446 -20.92 38.17 12.78
CA ASN A 446 -20.41 39.01 13.87
C ASN A 446 -20.63 40.52 13.70
N MET A 447 -20.92 40.99 12.48
CA MET A 447 -21.00 42.40 12.15
C MET A 447 -22.26 42.66 11.30
N PRO A 448 -23.07 43.68 11.63
CA PRO A 448 -24.14 44.13 10.74
C PRO A 448 -23.58 44.46 9.36
N LEU A 449 -24.20 43.95 8.30
CA LEU A 449 -23.67 44.15 6.94
C LEU A 449 -23.70 45.64 6.54
N SER A 450 -24.58 46.44 7.16
CA SER A 450 -24.61 47.90 7.03
C SER A 450 -23.32 48.59 7.45
N ASP A 451 -22.57 47.98 8.37
CA ASP A 451 -21.40 48.58 9.01
C ASP A 451 -20.10 48.15 8.31
N MET A 452 -20.18 47.18 7.40
CA MET A 452 -19.04 46.59 6.71
C MET A 452 -18.33 47.61 5.81
N LYS A 453 -17.02 47.75 6.03
CA LYS A 453 -16.10 48.56 5.21
C LYS A 453 -14.81 47.79 4.97
N GLN A 454 -14.58 47.38 3.72
CA GLN A 454 -13.35 46.70 3.31
C GLN A 454 -12.47 47.66 2.52
N PHE A 455 -11.18 47.77 2.84
CA PHE A 455 -10.27 48.63 2.08
C PHE A 455 -10.23 48.24 0.59
N LYS A 456 -10.29 49.26 -0.27
CA LYS A 456 -10.01 49.15 -1.70
C LYS A 456 -8.51 49.27 -1.93
N PHE A 457 -7.90 48.22 -2.45
CA PHE A 457 -6.51 48.23 -2.89
C PHE A 457 -6.44 48.36 -4.40
N HIS A 458 -5.55 49.22 -4.89
CA HIS A 458 -5.28 49.38 -6.31
C HIS A 458 -3.99 48.62 -6.66
N ALA A 459 -4.08 47.77 -7.69
CA ALA A 459 -2.90 47.06 -8.18
C ALA A 459 -1.83 48.04 -8.67
N GLU A 460 -0.58 47.65 -8.51
CA GLU A 460 0.56 48.40 -9.03
C GLU A 460 0.42 48.55 -10.56
N GLY A 461 0.58 49.78 -11.06
CA GLY A 461 0.40 50.09 -12.49
C GLY A 461 -1.03 50.46 -12.93
N SER A 462 -2.03 50.42 -12.04
CA SER A 462 -3.40 50.85 -12.36
C SER A 462 -3.58 52.36 -12.64
N GLY A 463 -2.54 53.18 -12.37
CA GLY A 463 -2.58 54.63 -12.55
C GLY A 463 -3.40 55.38 -11.51
N ILE A 464 -4.07 54.68 -10.60
CA ILE A 464 -4.89 55.26 -9.52
C ILE A 464 -4.01 55.42 -8.29
N ARG A 465 -3.74 56.67 -7.88
CA ARG A 465 -3.14 57.01 -6.59
C ARG A 465 -4.18 57.73 -5.74
N GLY A 466 -4.89 56.96 -4.91
CA GLY A 466 -5.82 57.53 -3.94
C GLY A 466 -5.08 58.38 -2.90
N SER A 467 -5.58 59.57 -2.62
CA SER A 467 -5.08 60.43 -1.53
C SER A 467 -5.72 60.09 -0.18
N GLU A 468 -6.81 59.33 -0.18
CA GLU A 468 -7.54 58.89 1.01
C GLU A 468 -7.92 57.40 0.90
N PRO A 469 -8.15 56.70 2.03
CA PRO A 469 -8.60 55.31 1.99
C PRO A 469 -10.02 55.19 1.42
N GLU A 470 -10.15 54.40 0.36
CA GLU A 470 -11.45 54.04 -0.21
C GLU A 470 -11.92 52.68 0.33
N TYR A 471 -13.25 52.48 0.37
CA TYR A 471 -13.84 51.24 0.89
C TYR A 471 -14.83 50.62 -0.10
N TYR A 472 -14.86 49.29 -0.17
CA TYR A 472 -16.02 48.53 -0.60
C TYR A 472 -17.02 48.46 0.55
N THR A 473 -18.28 48.76 0.24
CA THR A 473 -19.45 48.60 1.13
C THR A 473 -20.34 47.50 0.57
N SER A 474 -21.42 47.15 1.28
CA SER A 474 -22.39 46.18 0.79
C SER A 474 -22.85 46.50 -0.64
N SER A 475 -22.92 45.50 -1.51
CA SER A 475 -23.37 45.61 -2.91
C SER A 475 -24.88 45.77 -3.05
N HIS A 476 -25.64 45.50 -1.98
CA HIS A 476 -27.09 45.60 -1.92
C HIS A 476 -27.51 46.27 -0.60
N LYS A 477 -28.75 46.75 -0.53
CA LYS A 477 -29.36 47.22 0.73
C LYS A 477 -29.41 46.03 1.71
N PRO A 478 -28.69 46.06 2.84
CA PRO A 478 -28.78 44.99 3.83
C PRO A 478 -30.21 44.86 4.35
N LEU A 479 -30.67 43.63 4.51
CA LEU A 479 -32.00 43.37 5.07
C LEU A 479 -31.99 43.71 6.56
N SER A 480 -32.95 44.53 6.98
CA SER A 480 -33.23 44.85 8.38
C SER A 480 -34.72 45.11 8.47
N ALA A 481 -35.45 44.27 9.19
CA ALA A 481 -36.91 44.34 9.28
C ALA A 481 -37.39 43.82 10.65
N ASN A 482 -38.60 44.19 11.04
CA ASN A 482 -39.27 43.67 12.24
C ASN A 482 -40.63 43.06 11.92
N GLN A 483 -41.22 42.36 12.88
CA GLN A 483 -42.48 41.62 12.71
C GLN A 483 -43.67 42.45 12.21
N THR A 484 -43.67 43.77 12.41
CA THR A 484 -44.75 44.67 12.00
C THR A 484 -44.64 45.15 10.55
N GLU A 485 -43.48 44.94 9.91
CA GLU A 485 -43.25 45.37 8.54
C GLU A 485 -43.91 44.44 7.51
N ASP A 486 -44.15 44.98 6.32
CA ASP A 486 -44.77 44.24 5.21
C ASP A 486 -43.85 43.12 4.71
N ALA A 487 -44.43 42.06 4.16
CA ALA A 487 -43.68 40.94 3.59
C ALA A 487 -42.67 41.38 2.52
N ALA A 488 -42.90 42.49 1.81
CA ALA A 488 -41.98 43.03 0.82
C ALA A 488 -40.58 43.36 1.38
N GLU A 489 -40.46 43.74 2.67
CA GLU A 489 -39.16 44.04 3.30
C GLU A 489 -38.34 42.77 3.62
N PHE A 490 -38.96 41.59 3.51
CA PHE A 490 -38.33 40.28 3.71
C PHE A 490 -37.90 39.62 2.39
N ALA A 491 -37.86 40.38 1.29
CA ALA A 491 -37.39 39.89 0.01
C ALA A 491 -35.86 39.73 -0.01
N VAL A 492 -35.40 38.53 -0.37
CA VAL A 492 -33.99 38.17 -0.53
C VAL A 492 -33.71 37.83 -1.97
N THR A 493 -32.72 38.51 -2.56
CA THR A 493 -32.15 38.19 -3.87
C THR A 493 -30.78 37.56 -3.67
N LEU A 494 -30.52 36.45 -4.39
CA LEU A 494 -29.26 35.74 -4.41
C LEU A 494 -28.72 35.60 -5.84
N TYR A 495 -27.51 36.08 -6.05
CA TYR A 495 -26.71 35.78 -7.25
C TYR A 495 -26.17 34.35 -7.18
N PRO A 496 -25.84 33.71 -8.32
CA PRO A 496 -25.12 32.43 -8.33
C PRO A 496 -23.91 32.46 -7.37
N MET A 497 -23.70 31.37 -6.64
CA MET A 497 -22.66 31.23 -5.60
C MET A 497 -22.74 32.19 -4.41
N GLN A 498 -23.76 33.04 -4.27
CA GLN A 498 -23.89 33.95 -3.14
C GLN A 498 -24.44 33.23 -1.90
N ILE A 499 -23.86 33.52 -0.73
CA ILE A 499 -24.43 33.20 0.59
C ILE A 499 -24.83 34.52 1.25
N ARG A 500 -26.02 34.56 1.85
CA ARG A 500 -26.45 35.67 2.72
C ARG A 500 -26.74 35.15 4.13
N THR A 501 -26.35 35.92 5.12
CA THR A 501 -26.37 35.55 6.54
C THR A 501 -27.24 36.51 7.33
N PHE A 502 -28.16 35.97 8.12
CA PHE A 502 -29.13 36.74 8.88
C PHE A 502 -29.15 36.25 10.32
N ILE A 503 -29.38 37.18 11.25
CA ILE A 503 -29.72 36.87 12.63
C ILE A 503 -31.18 37.25 12.85
N ILE A 504 -31.96 36.30 13.36
CA ILE A 504 -33.36 36.48 13.72
C ILE A 504 -33.46 36.47 15.23
N LYS A 505 -33.93 37.55 15.82
CA LYS A 505 -34.28 37.63 17.24
C LYS A 505 -35.70 37.12 17.44
N HIS A 506 -35.95 36.29 18.45
CA HIS A 506 -37.27 35.79 18.82
C HIS A 506 -37.58 36.07 20.30
N GLU A 507 -38.86 36.00 20.67
CA GLU A 507 -39.30 36.17 22.08
C GLU A 507 -38.98 34.98 22.99
#